data_AF-A0A2G5UER8-F1
#
_entry.id   AF-A0A2G5UER8-F1
#
_cell.length_a   1.000
_cell.length_b   1.000
_cell.length_c   1.000
_cell.angle_alpha   90.00
_cell.angle_beta   90.00
_cell.angle_gamma   90.00
#
_symmetry.space_group_name_H-M   'P 1'
#
loop_
_entity.id
_entity.type
_entity.pdbx_description
1 polymer ?
#
loop_
_entity_poly.entity_id
_entity_poly.type
_entity_poly.pdbx_seq_one_letter_code
_entity_poly.pdbx_strand_id
1 'polypeptide(L)'
;MRDWLDSYKSLGGGDYEIRPTTVTYSDHPKCVSFDDLTEEINLFEKWSTELYENTLVFSHNDLASGNILELNSTKEFVLIDWEFGTYNWRGFDLAMHLSETAIDFRVPFPPGIKIIEDLTENPPNLRVFCEAYLDADNKLKNHIPSDRSSELESLIQECLFFWPLTHLFWALSAMKHALLMFENGVDLDVQARDRLAVYFHLKPRSQKIYEELSKKK
;
A
#
# COMPACT_ATOMS: atom_id res chain seq x y z
N MET A 1 5.52 -4.31 9.42
CA MET A 1 4.15 -4.21 10.02
C MET A 1 4.12 -4.70 11.45
N ARG A 2 4.43 -5.98 11.73
CA ARG A 2 4.38 -6.54 13.10
C ARG A 2 5.17 -5.74 14.12
N ASP A 3 6.42 -5.39 13.79
CA ASP A 3 7.27 -4.57 14.66
C ASP A 3 6.65 -3.21 15.02
N TRP A 4 5.89 -2.58 14.11
CA TRP A 4 5.20 -1.32 14.39
C TRP A 4 3.98 -1.53 15.29
N LEU A 5 3.20 -2.56 15.04
CA LEU A 5 2.03 -2.90 15.87
C LEU A 5 2.47 -3.31 17.30
N ASP A 6 3.52 -4.11 17.42
CA ASP A 6 4.12 -4.49 18.70
C ASP A 6 4.71 -3.27 19.41
N SER A 7 5.39 -2.38 18.68
CA SER A 7 5.87 -1.11 19.23
C SER A 7 4.72 -0.25 19.76
N TYR A 8 3.65 -0.08 18.97
CA TYR A 8 2.46 0.67 19.36
C TYR A 8 1.86 0.12 20.67
N LYS A 9 1.70 -1.20 20.77
CA LYS A 9 1.24 -1.86 22.02
C LYS A 9 2.20 -1.60 23.18
N SER A 10 3.51 -1.73 22.96
CA SER A 10 4.53 -1.53 24.01
C SER A 10 4.59 -0.10 24.53
N LEU A 11 4.22 0.87 23.69
CA LEU A 11 4.13 2.30 24.04
C LEU A 11 2.82 2.64 24.78
N GLY A 12 1.97 1.64 25.07
CA GLY A 12 0.70 1.84 25.75
C GLY A 12 -0.46 2.16 24.82
N GLY A 13 -0.31 1.92 23.52
CA GLY A 13 -1.39 2.03 22.54
C GLY A 13 -2.55 1.09 22.89
N GLY A 14 -3.76 1.65 22.95
CA GLY A 14 -5.00 0.91 23.19
C GLY A 14 -5.76 0.63 21.89
N ASP A 15 -7.02 0.26 22.04
CA ASP A 15 -7.96 0.17 20.93
C ASP A 15 -8.02 1.52 20.19
N TYR A 16 -8.09 1.45 18.87
CA TYR A 16 -7.91 2.58 17.99
C TYR A 16 -9.22 2.93 17.28
N GLU A 17 -9.79 4.09 17.61
CA GLU A 17 -11.03 4.58 17.00
C GLU A 17 -10.78 5.01 15.56
N ILE A 18 -11.51 4.42 14.60
CA ILE A 18 -11.46 4.83 13.21
C ILE A 18 -12.50 5.93 13.01
N ARG A 19 -12.00 7.17 13.05
CA ARG A 19 -12.77 8.37 12.77
C ARG A 19 -12.13 9.13 11.60
N PRO A 20 -12.57 8.86 10.36
CA PRO A 20 -11.99 9.49 9.19
C PRO A 20 -12.19 11.01 9.22
N THR A 21 -11.23 11.75 8.65
CA THR A 21 -11.15 13.21 8.62
C THR A 21 -11.02 13.72 7.19
N THR A 22 -10.14 13.13 6.36
CA THR A 22 -9.92 13.59 4.97
C THR A 22 -10.63 12.73 3.93
N VAL A 23 -11.19 11.58 4.34
CA VAL A 23 -11.98 10.67 3.52
C VAL A 23 -13.40 10.52 4.06
N THR A 24 -14.31 10.03 3.23
CA THR A 24 -15.74 9.87 3.50
C THR A 24 -16.19 8.41 3.63
N TYR A 25 -15.28 7.45 3.44
CA TYR A 25 -15.54 6.02 3.61
C TYR A 25 -16.13 5.69 4.99
N SER A 26 -17.24 4.95 5.01
CA SER A 26 -17.94 4.53 6.22
C SER A 26 -17.97 3.00 6.42
N ASP A 27 -17.50 2.24 5.44
CA ASP A 27 -17.50 0.77 5.43
C ASP A 27 -16.29 0.22 6.21
N HIS A 28 -16.18 0.62 7.48
CA HIS A 28 -15.10 0.23 8.39
C HIS A 28 -15.65 -0.01 9.80
N PRO A 29 -14.98 -0.82 10.64
CA PRO A 29 -15.35 -0.92 12.04
C PRO A 29 -15.13 0.43 12.73
N LYS A 30 -15.90 0.73 13.79
CA LYS A 30 -15.74 1.99 14.55
C LYS A 30 -14.42 2.05 15.31
N CYS A 31 -13.91 0.89 15.70
CA CYS A 31 -12.70 0.74 16.49
C CYS A 31 -12.02 -0.57 16.11
N VAL A 32 -10.70 -0.61 16.21
CA VAL A 32 -9.89 -1.83 16.02
C VAL A 32 -8.98 -2.04 17.22
N SER A 33 -8.93 -3.27 17.71
CA SER A 33 -8.00 -3.70 18.75
C SER A 33 -6.67 -4.16 18.15
N PHE A 34 -5.69 -4.39 19.02
CA PHE A 34 -4.44 -5.05 18.64
C PHE A 34 -4.67 -6.43 18.01
N ASP A 35 -5.65 -7.19 18.54
CA ASP A 35 -5.95 -8.53 18.05
C ASP A 35 -6.60 -8.46 16.67
N ASP A 36 -7.53 -7.52 16.45
CA ASP A 36 -8.12 -7.28 15.12
C ASP A 36 -7.03 -6.97 14.08
N LEU A 37 -6.12 -6.03 14.38
CA LEU A 37 -5.02 -5.66 13.48
C LEU A 37 -4.05 -6.83 13.24
N THR A 38 -3.84 -7.68 14.25
CA THR A 38 -3.04 -8.90 14.11
C THR A 38 -3.71 -9.90 13.18
N GLU A 39 -5.03 -10.07 13.29
CA GLU A 39 -5.81 -10.92 12.38
C GLU A 39 -5.78 -10.40 10.94
N GLU A 40 -5.88 -9.09 10.74
CA GLU A 40 -5.74 -8.45 9.43
C GLU A 40 -4.37 -8.72 8.79
N ILE A 41 -3.28 -8.62 9.57
CA ILE A 41 -1.92 -8.96 9.08
C ILE A 41 -1.82 -10.45 8.73
N ASN A 42 -2.29 -11.34 9.62
CA ASN A 42 -2.26 -12.79 9.39
C ASN A 42 -3.02 -13.17 8.11
N LEU A 43 -4.16 -12.52 7.87
CA LEU A 43 -5.01 -12.76 6.72
C LEU A 43 -4.30 -12.40 5.42
N PHE A 44 -3.70 -11.22 5.35
CA PHE A 44 -2.96 -10.79 4.16
C PHE A 44 -1.68 -11.59 3.94
N GLU A 45 -0.95 -11.96 4.98
CA GLU A 45 0.20 -12.87 4.85
C GLU A 45 -0.24 -14.21 4.25
N LYS A 46 -1.32 -14.82 4.77
CA LYS A 46 -1.86 -16.07 4.22
C LYS A 46 -2.24 -15.92 2.75
N TRP A 47 -3.07 -14.92 2.42
CA TRP A 47 -3.55 -14.74 1.05
C TRP A 47 -2.41 -14.47 0.06
N SER A 48 -1.41 -13.69 0.48
CA SER A 48 -0.27 -13.33 -0.37
C SER A 48 0.63 -14.54 -0.63
N THR A 49 0.96 -15.30 0.41
CA THR A 49 1.71 -16.57 0.28
C THR A 49 0.96 -17.57 -0.60
N GLU A 50 -0.35 -17.73 -0.39
CA GLU A 50 -1.12 -18.70 -1.17
C GLU A 50 -1.25 -18.31 -2.64
N LEU A 51 -1.37 -17.02 -2.99
CA LEU A 51 -1.58 -16.60 -4.37
C LEU A 51 -0.31 -16.25 -5.13
N TYR A 52 0.63 -15.57 -4.48
CA TYR A 52 1.68 -14.78 -5.14
C TYR A 52 3.10 -15.18 -4.71
N GLU A 53 3.31 -16.31 -4.02
CA GLU A 53 4.66 -16.74 -3.58
C GLU A 53 5.73 -16.70 -4.68
N ASN A 54 5.35 -16.97 -5.94
CA ASN A 54 6.25 -16.94 -7.09
C ASN A 54 6.54 -15.53 -7.63
N THR A 55 6.02 -14.46 -7.02
CA THR A 55 6.25 -13.06 -7.40
C THR A 55 7.15 -12.30 -6.43
N LEU A 56 7.78 -13.01 -5.47
CA LEU A 56 8.77 -12.46 -4.55
C LEU A 56 9.99 -11.89 -5.31
N VAL A 57 10.31 -10.63 -5.03
CA VAL A 57 11.46 -9.90 -5.55
C VAL A 57 12.07 -9.04 -4.44
N PHE A 58 13.25 -8.47 -4.68
CA PHE A 58 13.74 -7.41 -3.79
C PHE A 58 12.95 -6.13 -4.09
N SER A 59 12.21 -5.67 -3.09
CA SER A 59 11.29 -4.53 -3.19
C SER A 59 11.79 -3.36 -2.35
N HIS A 60 11.41 -2.16 -2.76
CA HIS A 60 11.73 -0.93 -2.02
C HIS A 60 10.81 -0.71 -0.82
N ASN A 61 9.52 -1.06 -0.97
CA ASN A 61 8.45 -0.98 0.04
C ASN A 61 8.03 0.43 0.46
N ASP A 62 8.56 1.47 -0.19
CA ASP A 62 8.21 2.88 0.05
C ASP A 62 8.40 3.73 -1.24
N LEU A 63 7.75 3.32 -2.33
CA LEU A 63 7.87 4.00 -3.62
C LEU A 63 6.96 5.22 -3.77
N ALA A 64 6.92 6.08 -2.76
CA ALA A 64 6.30 7.40 -2.84
C ALA A 64 7.10 8.34 -3.77
N SER A 65 6.45 9.38 -4.30
CA SER A 65 7.08 10.33 -5.23
C SER A 65 8.33 11.02 -4.68
N GLY A 66 8.44 11.18 -3.36
CA GLY A 66 9.62 11.74 -2.69
C GLY A 66 10.89 10.89 -2.86
N ASN A 67 10.73 9.58 -3.09
CA ASN A 67 11.83 8.63 -3.22
C ASN A 67 12.22 8.35 -4.68
N ILE A 68 11.65 9.10 -5.63
CA ILE A 68 11.93 9.01 -7.07
C ILE A 68 12.49 10.35 -7.55
N LEU A 69 13.79 10.38 -7.85
CA LEU A 69 14.48 11.60 -8.29
C LEU A 69 14.77 11.56 -9.79
N GLU A 70 14.54 12.67 -10.50
CA GLU A 70 15.00 12.86 -11.87
C GLU A 70 16.38 13.54 -11.88
N LEU A 71 17.37 12.91 -12.52
CA LEU A 71 18.70 13.51 -12.68
C LEU A 71 18.67 14.66 -13.68
N ASN A 72 19.17 15.83 -13.29
CA ASN A 72 19.23 17.01 -14.16
C ASN A 72 20.05 16.79 -15.45
N SER A 73 21.09 15.97 -15.39
CA SER A 73 22.03 15.74 -16.50
C SER A 73 21.49 14.77 -17.55
N THR A 74 20.92 13.64 -17.14
CA THR A 74 20.53 12.53 -18.02
C THR A 74 19.03 12.38 -18.19
N LYS A 75 18.23 13.01 -17.31
CA LYS A 75 16.78 12.80 -17.20
C LYS A 75 16.38 11.37 -16.82
N GLU A 76 17.33 10.60 -16.29
CA GLU A 76 17.06 9.29 -15.72
C GLU A 76 16.43 9.42 -14.34
N PHE A 77 15.51 8.51 -14.02
CA PHE A 77 14.95 8.39 -12.69
C PHE A 77 15.83 7.48 -11.82
N VAL A 78 16.05 7.89 -10.57
CA VAL A 78 16.80 7.14 -9.56
C VAL A 78 15.93 6.96 -8.34
N LEU A 79 15.90 5.72 -7.82
CA LEU A 79 15.23 5.37 -6.57
C LEU A 79 16.21 5.52 -5.41
N ILE A 80 15.79 6.20 -4.34
CA ILE A 80 16.59 6.48 -3.15
C ILE A 80 15.84 6.05 -1.88
N ASP A 81 16.52 6.06 -0.74
CA ASP A 81 15.91 5.79 0.58
C ASP A 81 15.37 4.35 0.76
N TRP A 82 16.27 3.38 0.58
CA TRP A 82 15.99 1.95 0.70
C TRP A 82 15.89 1.45 2.15
N GLU A 83 15.51 2.29 3.12
CA GLU A 83 15.47 1.92 4.54
C GLU A 83 14.47 0.78 4.85
N PHE A 84 13.43 0.66 4.03
CA PHE A 84 12.47 -0.46 4.07
C PHE A 84 12.76 -1.56 3.05
N GLY A 85 13.89 -1.49 2.34
CA GLY A 85 14.24 -2.43 1.29
C GLY A 85 14.35 -3.87 1.80
N THR A 86 13.50 -4.77 1.27
CA THR A 86 13.50 -6.19 1.64
C THR A 86 12.85 -7.04 0.55
N TYR A 87 13.00 -8.37 0.63
CA TYR A 87 12.24 -9.28 -0.20
C TYR A 87 10.75 -9.17 0.13
N ASN A 88 9.93 -8.92 -0.90
CA ASN A 88 8.48 -8.80 -0.79
C ASN A 88 7.82 -9.15 -2.14
N TRP A 89 6.50 -9.31 -2.16
CA TRP A 89 5.76 -9.53 -3.41
C TRP A 89 5.83 -8.27 -4.27
N ARG A 90 6.19 -8.42 -5.56
CA ARG A 90 6.27 -7.26 -6.48
C ARG A 90 4.98 -6.45 -6.51
N GLY A 91 3.83 -7.13 -6.38
CA GLY A 91 2.51 -6.50 -6.34
C GLY A 91 2.36 -5.49 -5.21
N PHE A 92 2.99 -5.72 -4.05
CA PHE A 92 2.98 -4.77 -2.94
C PHE A 92 3.72 -3.48 -3.31
N ASP A 93 4.90 -3.58 -3.92
CA ASP A 93 5.73 -2.43 -4.26
C ASP A 93 5.11 -1.58 -5.38
N LEU A 94 4.50 -2.25 -6.37
CA LEU A 94 3.74 -1.57 -7.43
C LEU A 94 2.48 -0.91 -6.89
N ALA A 95 1.73 -1.61 -6.02
CA ALA A 95 0.57 -1.06 -5.35
C ALA A 95 0.94 0.12 -4.45
N MET A 96 2.10 0.09 -3.80
CA MET A 96 2.62 1.16 -2.94
C MET A 96 2.80 2.44 -3.76
N HIS A 97 3.48 2.36 -4.89
CA HIS A 97 3.64 3.51 -5.77
C HIS A 97 2.28 4.08 -6.20
N LEU A 98 1.37 3.22 -6.66
CA LEU A 98 0.07 3.63 -7.15
C LEU A 98 -0.81 4.24 -6.05
N SER A 99 -0.82 3.67 -4.85
CA SER A 99 -1.65 4.16 -3.74
C SER A 99 -1.17 5.51 -3.22
N GLU A 100 0.15 5.73 -3.13
CA GLU A 100 0.72 7.01 -2.70
C GLU A 100 0.43 8.16 -3.68
N THR A 101 0.10 7.88 -4.96
CA THR A 101 -0.33 8.95 -5.90
C THR A 101 -1.67 9.59 -5.51
N ALA A 102 -2.47 8.91 -4.69
CA ALA A 102 -3.74 9.42 -4.18
C ALA A 102 -3.59 10.25 -2.89
N ILE A 103 -2.37 10.49 -2.40
CA ILE A 103 -2.13 11.09 -1.08
C ILE A 103 -1.26 12.34 -1.23
N ASP A 104 -1.77 13.48 -0.77
CA ASP A 104 -1.01 14.74 -0.74
C ASP A 104 -0.59 15.07 0.70
N PHE A 105 0.72 15.08 0.94
CA PHE A 105 1.34 15.45 2.21
C PHE A 105 1.77 16.91 2.27
N ARG A 106 1.44 17.72 1.25
CA ARG A 106 1.87 19.13 1.15
C ARG A 106 0.72 20.08 1.47
N VAL A 107 -0.23 19.67 2.31
CA VAL A 107 -1.35 20.53 2.72
C VAL A 107 -0.81 21.57 3.70
N PRO A 108 -0.89 22.88 3.39
CA PRO A 108 -0.23 23.91 4.20
C PRO A 108 -0.93 24.22 5.53
N PHE A 109 -2.02 23.50 5.85
CA PHE A 109 -2.81 23.64 7.07
C PHE A 109 -3.15 22.26 7.65
N PRO A 110 -3.40 22.15 8.97
CA PRO A 110 -3.80 20.90 9.59
C PRO A 110 -4.99 20.23 8.87
N PRO A 111 -4.96 18.90 8.66
CA PRO A 111 -4.02 17.93 9.26
C PRO A 111 -2.71 17.72 8.48
N GLY A 112 -2.37 18.56 7.49
CA GLY A 112 -1.13 18.41 6.71
C GLY A 112 -1.16 17.29 5.66
N ILE A 113 -2.23 16.50 5.63
CA ILE A 113 -2.46 15.39 4.71
C ILE A 113 -3.85 15.50 4.06
N LYS A 114 -3.98 14.97 2.84
CA LYS A 114 -5.27 14.73 2.19
C LYS A 114 -5.20 13.48 1.33
N ILE A 115 -6.12 12.54 1.53
CA ILE A 115 -6.33 11.42 0.61
C ILE A 115 -7.40 11.82 -0.41
N ILE A 116 -7.14 11.59 -1.69
CA ILE A 116 -8.01 11.95 -2.82
C ILE A 116 -8.78 10.69 -3.24
N GLU A 117 -10.01 10.54 -2.76
CA GLU A 117 -10.82 9.33 -2.97
C GLU A 117 -11.01 8.96 -4.45
N ASP A 118 -11.20 9.95 -5.33
CA ASP A 118 -11.33 9.67 -6.77
C ASP A 118 -10.07 9.02 -7.37
N LEU A 119 -8.88 9.37 -6.89
CA LEU A 119 -7.63 8.72 -7.33
C LEU A 119 -7.44 7.33 -6.71
N THR A 120 -8.04 7.08 -5.54
CA THR A 120 -8.08 5.75 -4.91
C THR A 120 -9.04 4.80 -5.64
N GLU A 121 -10.23 5.29 -6.02
CA GLU A 121 -11.26 4.51 -6.71
C GLU A 121 -10.97 4.35 -8.21
N ASN A 122 -10.53 5.42 -8.85
CA ASN A 122 -10.36 5.54 -10.30
C ASN A 122 -8.91 5.94 -10.66
N PRO A 123 -7.89 5.14 -10.30
CA PRO A 123 -6.50 5.52 -10.52
C PRO A 123 -6.18 5.60 -12.02
N PRO A 124 -5.89 6.79 -12.57
CA PRO A 124 -5.73 6.97 -14.01
C PRO A 124 -4.50 6.27 -14.58
N ASN A 125 -3.50 6.01 -13.72
CA ASN A 125 -2.20 5.47 -14.13
C ASN A 125 -2.05 3.95 -13.94
N LEU A 126 -3.03 3.27 -13.35
CA LEU A 126 -2.91 1.84 -13.00
C LEU A 126 -2.49 0.98 -14.20
N ARG A 127 -3.25 1.06 -15.30
CA ARG A 127 -2.95 0.25 -16.50
C ARG A 127 -1.62 0.64 -17.14
N VAL A 128 -1.38 1.93 -17.35
CA VAL A 128 -0.16 2.42 -18.02
C VAL A 128 1.09 2.06 -17.22
N PHE A 129 1.02 2.14 -15.89
CA PHE A 129 2.13 1.75 -15.02
C PHE A 129 2.39 0.24 -15.08
N CYS A 130 1.34 -0.58 -15.01
CA CYS A 130 1.47 -2.04 -15.16
C CYS A 130 2.01 -2.44 -16.55
N GLU A 131 1.60 -1.76 -17.63
CA GLU A 131 2.13 -1.97 -18.98
C GLU A 131 3.63 -1.68 -19.04
N ALA A 132 4.05 -0.52 -18.52
CA ALA A 132 5.46 -0.11 -18.50
C ALA A 132 6.32 -1.09 -17.70
N TYR A 133 5.84 -1.53 -16.52
CA TYR A 133 6.53 -2.52 -15.71
C TYR A 133 6.64 -3.87 -16.44
N LEU A 134 5.52 -4.38 -16.99
CA LEU A 134 5.50 -5.68 -17.67
C LEU A 134 6.43 -5.71 -18.87
N ASP A 135 6.44 -4.64 -19.68
CA ASP A 135 7.32 -4.55 -20.85
C ASP A 135 8.80 -4.45 -20.44
N ALA A 136 9.12 -3.71 -19.37
CA ALA A 136 10.46 -3.63 -18.83
C ALA A 136 10.93 -4.98 -18.26
N ASP A 137 10.08 -5.67 -17.49
CA ASP A 137 10.37 -6.98 -16.90
C ASP A 137 10.59 -8.04 -17.99
N ASN A 138 9.73 -8.07 -19.02
CA ASN A 138 9.86 -8.96 -20.16
C ASN A 138 11.17 -8.71 -20.93
N LYS A 139 11.52 -7.45 -21.16
CA LYS A 139 12.78 -7.07 -21.80
C LYS A 139 13.99 -7.52 -20.97
N LEU A 140 13.98 -7.28 -19.65
CA LEU A 140 15.07 -7.66 -18.75
C LEU A 140 15.27 -9.18 -18.70
N LYS A 141 14.18 -9.94 -18.73
CA LYS A 141 14.19 -11.41 -18.68
C LYS A 141 14.39 -12.06 -20.06
N ASN A 142 14.51 -11.28 -21.13
CA ASN A 142 14.43 -11.75 -22.52
C ASN A 142 13.21 -12.69 -22.74
N HIS A 143 12.09 -12.35 -22.12
CA HIS A 143 10.84 -13.09 -22.21
C HIS A 143 9.95 -12.52 -23.32
N ILE A 144 9.43 -13.40 -24.17
CA ILE A 144 8.40 -13.05 -25.15
C ILE A 144 7.08 -13.64 -24.63
N PRO A 145 6.12 -12.80 -24.22
CA PRO A 145 4.88 -13.27 -23.61
C PRO A 145 4.04 -14.02 -24.63
N SER A 146 3.52 -15.20 -24.25
CA SER A 146 2.59 -15.95 -25.09
C SER A 146 1.22 -15.27 -25.15
N ASP A 147 0.84 -14.58 -24.07
CA ASP A 147 -0.38 -13.76 -23.99
C ASP A 147 -0.14 -12.55 -23.07
N ARG A 148 0.43 -11.49 -23.65
CA ARG A 148 0.71 -10.23 -22.95
C ARG A 148 -0.56 -9.63 -22.31
N SER A 149 -1.72 -9.81 -22.93
CA SER A 149 -2.96 -9.23 -22.41
C SER A 149 -3.36 -9.89 -21.10
N SER A 150 -3.32 -11.23 -21.04
CA SER A 150 -3.64 -11.97 -19.82
C SER A 150 -2.62 -11.73 -18.70
N GLU A 151 -1.33 -11.61 -19.04
CA GLU A 151 -0.28 -11.24 -18.08
C GLU A 151 -0.50 -9.85 -17.49
N LEU A 152 -0.89 -8.87 -18.33
CA LEU A 152 -1.20 -7.51 -17.89
C LEU A 152 -2.41 -7.47 -16.96
N GLU A 153 -3.52 -8.14 -17.30
CA GLU A 153 -4.69 -8.19 -16.42
C GLU A 153 -4.37 -8.85 -15.09
N SER A 154 -3.51 -9.87 -15.11
CA SER A 154 -3.06 -10.55 -13.89
C SER A 154 -2.21 -9.63 -13.00
N LEU A 155 -1.31 -8.83 -13.60
CA LEU A 155 -0.51 -7.85 -12.86
C LEU A 155 -1.37 -6.70 -12.28
N ILE A 156 -2.36 -6.22 -13.03
CA ILE A 156 -3.33 -5.22 -12.55
C ILE A 156 -4.11 -5.80 -11.37
N GLN A 157 -4.60 -7.04 -11.46
CA GLN A 157 -5.30 -7.71 -10.38
C GLN A 157 -4.39 -7.91 -9.15
N GLU A 158 -3.12 -8.25 -9.35
CA GLU A 158 -2.11 -8.34 -8.29
C GLU A 158 -1.95 -6.98 -7.56
N CYS A 159 -1.80 -5.87 -8.29
CA CYS A 159 -1.71 -4.52 -7.69
C CYS A 159 -2.98 -4.15 -6.91
N LEU A 160 -4.16 -4.41 -7.47
CA LEU A 160 -5.44 -4.11 -6.82
C LEU A 160 -5.64 -4.93 -5.52
N PHE A 161 -5.11 -6.15 -5.48
CA PHE A 161 -5.11 -7.01 -4.30
C PHE A 161 -4.24 -6.45 -3.18
N PHE A 162 -3.03 -5.97 -3.48
CA PHE A 162 -2.12 -5.46 -2.45
C PHE A 162 -2.42 -4.03 -2.00
N TRP A 163 -3.18 -3.25 -2.78
CA TRP A 163 -3.49 -1.85 -2.47
C TRP A 163 -3.96 -1.58 -1.04
N PRO A 164 -5.01 -2.25 -0.49
CA PRO A 164 -5.38 -2.05 0.92
C PRO A 164 -4.21 -2.30 1.87
N LEU A 165 -3.39 -3.33 1.64
CA LEU A 165 -2.26 -3.66 2.51
C LEU A 165 -1.25 -2.51 2.62
N THR A 166 -1.08 -1.70 1.57
CA THR A 166 -0.22 -0.51 1.62
C THR A 166 -0.75 0.56 2.60
N HIS A 167 -2.09 0.70 2.71
CA HIS A 167 -2.70 1.58 3.69
C HIS A 167 -2.57 1.04 5.10
N LEU A 168 -2.77 -0.27 5.32
CA LEU A 168 -2.54 -0.89 6.63
C LEU A 168 -1.09 -0.73 7.06
N PHE A 169 -0.14 -0.95 6.15
CA PHE A 169 1.29 -0.79 6.39
C PHE A 169 1.61 0.60 6.98
N TRP A 170 1.21 1.66 6.28
CA TRP A 170 1.47 3.03 6.73
C TRP A 170 0.60 3.48 7.90
N ALA A 171 -0.62 2.95 8.04
CA ALA A 171 -1.46 3.22 9.21
C ALA A 171 -0.77 2.75 10.50
N LEU A 172 -0.23 1.53 10.52
CA LEU A 172 0.47 0.99 11.69
C LEU A 172 1.71 1.82 12.05
N SER A 173 2.47 2.28 11.05
CA SER A 173 3.57 3.22 11.27
C SER A 173 3.07 4.53 11.88
N ALA A 174 2.04 5.13 11.31
CA ALA A 174 1.50 6.41 11.78
C ALA A 174 0.92 6.31 13.20
N MET A 175 0.22 5.22 13.54
CA MET A 175 -0.27 4.95 14.91
C MET A 175 0.87 4.97 15.93
N LYS A 176 1.97 4.24 15.64
CA LYS A 176 3.15 4.22 16.50
C LYS A 176 3.76 5.62 16.64
N HIS A 177 3.97 6.32 15.53
CA HIS A 177 4.64 7.62 15.54
C HIS A 177 3.77 8.73 16.16
N ALA A 178 2.44 8.61 16.11
CA ALA A 178 1.51 9.49 16.83
C ALA A 178 1.70 9.38 18.36
N LEU A 179 1.86 8.16 18.91
CA LEU A 179 2.16 7.99 20.35
C LEU A 179 3.51 8.58 20.75
N LEU A 180 4.47 8.58 19.82
CA LEU A 180 5.79 9.18 20.01
C LEU A 180 5.78 10.71 19.85
N MET A 181 4.64 11.31 19.52
CA MET A 181 4.50 12.74 19.22
C MET A 181 5.50 13.20 18.15
N PHE A 182 5.72 12.36 17.13
CA PHE A 182 6.61 12.70 16.02
C PHE A 182 5.99 13.81 15.18
N GLU A 183 6.74 14.89 14.96
CA GLU A 183 6.28 16.06 14.19
C GLU A 183 7.00 16.11 12.83
N ASN A 184 6.24 15.91 11.75
CA ASN A 184 6.72 16.02 10.37
C ASN A 184 5.84 16.93 9.50
N GLY A 185 4.97 17.74 10.13
CA GLY A 185 3.99 18.58 9.44
C GLY A 185 2.68 17.88 9.10
N VAL A 186 2.55 16.58 9.37
CA VAL A 186 1.31 15.80 9.24
C VAL A 186 0.80 15.41 10.63
N ASP A 187 -0.52 15.51 10.82
CA ASP A 187 -1.19 14.89 11.96
C ASP A 187 -1.23 13.37 11.72
N LEU A 188 -0.31 12.67 12.38
CA LEU A 188 -0.14 11.23 12.22
C LEU A 188 -1.33 10.41 12.73
N ASP A 189 -2.08 10.94 13.70
CA ASP A 189 -3.29 10.29 14.18
C ASP A 189 -4.40 10.36 13.11
N VAL A 190 -4.54 11.51 12.44
CA VAL A 190 -5.42 11.63 11.27
C VAL A 190 -4.95 10.73 10.13
N GLN A 191 -3.64 10.70 9.82
CA GLN A 191 -3.10 9.81 8.80
C GLN A 191 -3.41 8.34 9.09
N ALA A 192 -3.25 7.90 10.32
CA ALA A 192 -3.56 6.53 10.73
C ALA A 192 -5.06 6.22 10.58
N ARG A 193 -5.94 7.06 11.12
CA ARG A 193 -7.41 6.86 11.04
C ARG A 193 -7.92 6.84 9.60
N ASP A 194 -7.44 7.76 8.76
CA ASP A 194 -7.84 7.82 7.36
C ASP A 194 -7.34 6.62 6.56
N ARG A 195 -6.09 6.21 6.75
CA ARG A 195 -5.56 5.01 6.08
C ARG A 195 -6.24 3.73 6.54
N LEU A 196 -6.62 3.60 7.81
CA LEU A 196 -7.45 2.47 8.26
C LEU A 196 -8.83 2.47 7.60
N ALA A 197 -9.47 3.64 7.45
CA ALA A 197 -10.74 3.73 6.75
C ALA A 197 -10.64 3.27 5.29
N VAL A 198 -9.58 3.70 4.57
CA VAL A 198 -9.30 3.25 3.21
C VAL A 198 -8.99 1.75 3.16
N TYR A 199 -8.22 1.23 4.12
CA TYR A 199 -7.91 -0.20 4.22
C TYR A 199 -9.18 -1.04 4.26
N PHE A 200 -10.09 -0.76 5.20
CA PHE A 200 -11.31 -1.54 5.37
C PHE A 200 -12.28 -1.38 4.20
N HIS A 201 -12.37 -0.18 3.62
CA HIS A 201 -13.15 0.05 2.42
C HIS A 201 -12.67 -0.78 1.22
N LEU A 202 -11.35 -0.91 1.04
CA LEU A 202 -10.77 -1.64 -0.09
C LEU A 202 -10.58 -3.15 0.18
N LYS A 203 -10.53 -3.59 1.44
CA LYS A 203 -10.32 -5.00 1.82
C LYS A 203 -11.26 -6.00 1.11
N PRO A 204 -12.58 -5.74 0.94
CA PRO A 204 -13.48 -6.63 0.21
C PRO A 204 -13.03 -6.92 -1.23
N ARG A 205 -12.34 -5.98 -1.88
CA ARG A 205 -11.76 -6.19 -3.22
C ARG A 205 -10.69 -7.27 -3.19
N SER A 206 -9.75 -7.21 -2.25
CA SER A 206 -8.70 -8.22 -2.10
C SER A 206 -9.26 -9.58 -1.72
N GLN A 207 -10.26 -9.62 -0.85
CA GLN A 207 -10.95 -10.85 -0.49
C GLN A 207 -11.60 -11.50 -1.73
N LYS A 208 -12.33 -10.72 -2.53
CA LYS A 208 -12.95 -11.23 -3.77
C LYS A 208 -11.91 -11.78 -4.74
N ILE A 209 -10.80 -11.07 -4.95
CA ILE A 209 -9.69 -11.54 -5.80
C ILE A 209 -9.14 -12.87 -5.27
N TYR A 210 -8.92 -12.98 -3.95
CA TYR A 210 -8.44 -14.21 -3.34
C TYR A 210 -9.40 -15.38 -3.53
N GLU A 211 -10.71 -15.18 -3.32
CA GLU A 211 -11.72 -16.22 -3.52
C GLU A 211 -11.84 -16.65 -4.98
N GLU A 212 -11.69 -15.72 -5.94
CA GLU A 212 -11.73 -16.01 -7.37
C GLU A 212 -10.51 -16.79 -7.84
N LEU A 213 -9.31 -16.42 -7.38
CA LEU A 213 -8.06 -17.07 -7.79
C LEU A 213 -7.82 -18.39 -7.08
N SER A 214 -8.23 -18.52 -5.81
CA SER A 214 -8.08 -19.78 -5.05
C SER A 214 -8.93 -20.92 -5.60
N LYS A 215 -10.08 -20.60 -6.25
CA LYS A 215 -10.93 -21.60 -6.92
C LYS A 215 -10.35 -22.14 -8.23
N LYS A 216 -9.34 -21.46 -8.80
CA LYS A 216 -8.70 -21.83 -10.07
C LYS A 216 -7.48 -22.73 -9.87
N LYS A 217 -7.04 -22.93 -8.62
CA LYS A 217 -5.96 -23.86 -8.24
C LYS A 217 -6.51 -25.25 -8.00
#